data_AF-A0A7C4CZ94-F1
#
_entry.id   AF-A0A7C4CZ94-F1
#
_cell.length_a   1.000
_cell.length_b   1.000
_cell.length_c   1.000
_cell.angle_alpha   90.00
_cell.angle_beta   90.00
_cell.angle_gamma   90.00
#
_symmetry.space_group_name_H-M   'P 1'
#
loop_
_entity.id
_entity.type
_entity.pdbx_description
1 polymer ?
#
loop_
_entity_poly.entity_id
_entity_poly.type
_entity_poly.pdbx_seq_one_letter_code
_entity_poly.pdbx_strand_id
1 'polypeptide(L)'
;MRKLWVLILALALLGSAKELVVYTYDSFVSWGPALAIKEKFEALFPGVTLTWVAVGDSSEMLSRLIAELRLGLPTADVFLGLADVELPRALAHNVFQPYDPARIPNLADVPSDLIFDPTGHVLPYDHGYVTFVYDSELLSE
;
A
#
# COMPACT_ATOMS: atom_id res chain seq x y z
N MET A 1 -51.80 -31.48 14.36
CA MET A 1 -51.59 -31.94 12.97
C MET A 1 -51.87 -30.80 11.99
N ARG A 2 -50.84 -30.16 11.42
CA ARG A 2 -50.75 -29.61 10.05
C ARG A 2 -49.54 -28.65 9.94
N LYS A 3 -48.48 -29.16 9.30
CA LYS A 3 -47.56 -28.50 8.33
C LYS A 3 -46.89 -27.20 8.81
N LEU A 4 -45.58 -27.17 9.15
CA LEU A 4 -44.41 -26.99 8.23
C LEU A 4 -44.78 -26.02 7.08
N TRP A 5 -44.04 -24.95 6.78
CA TRP A 5 -42.79 -24.96 6.02
C TRP A 5 -42.08 -23.60 6.12
N VAL A 6 -40.80 -23.66 6.50
CA VAL A 6 -39.67 -22.95 5.88
C VAL A 6 -39.82 -21.44 5.73
N LEU A 7 -39.36 -20.68 6.73
CA LEU A 7 -38.68 -19.42 6.44
C LEU A 7 -37.21 -19.76 6.22
N ILE A 8 -36.79 -19.69 4.97
CA ILE A 8 -35.42 -19.88 4.51
C ILE A 8 -34.51 -19.03 5.39
N LEU A 9 -33.62 -19.71 6.10
CA LEU A 9 -32.42 -19.15 6.66
C LEU A 9 -31.62 -18.58 5.48
N ALA A 10 -31.89 -17.32 5.13
CA ALA A 10 -30.93 -16.51 4.39
C ALA A 10 -29.80 -16.23 5.37
N LEU A 11 -29.01 -17.26 5.65
CA LEU A 11 -27.67 -17.11 6.15
C LEU A 11 -26.95 -16.42 5.00
N ALA A 12 -27.01 -15.09 5.02
CA ALA A 12 -26.15 -14.29 4.20
C ALA A 12 -24.75 -14.84 4.48
N LEU A 13 -24.19 -15.49 3.46
CA LEU A 13 -22.76 -15.51 3.23
C LEU A 13 -22.34 -14.05 3.01
N LEU A 14 -22.50 -13.20 4.02
CA LEU A 14 -21.65 -12.05 4.22
C LEU A 14 -20.32 -12.68 4.58
N GLY A 15 -19.58 -13.10 3.55
CA GLY A 15 -18.17 -13.39 3.70
C GLY A 15 -17.60 -12.19 4.44
N SER A 16 -16.98 -12.43 5.60
CA SER A 16 -16.29 -11.41 6.36
C SER A 16 -15.35 -10.71 5.38
N ALA A 17 -15.69 -9.48 4.98
CA ALA A 17 -14.87 -8.73 4.05
C ALA A 17 -13.48 -8.63 4.67
N LYS A 18 -12.47 -9.17 3.99
CA LYS A 18 -11.10 -9.11 4.48
C LYS A 18 -10.60 -7.71 4.21
N GLU A 19 -10.13 -7.03 5.24
CA GLU A 19 -9.51 -5.71 5.06
C GLU A 19 -8.03 -5.90 4.72
N LEU A 20 -7.54 -5.11 3.77
CA LEU A 20 -6.12 -4.92 3.48
C LEU A 20 -5.79 -3.45 3.78
N VAL A 21 -5.09 -3.22 4.89
CA VAL A 21 -4.73 -1.87 5.35
C VAL A 21 -3.39 -1.48 4.76
N VAL A 22 -3.35 -0.33 4.07
CA VAL A 22 -2.15 0.18 3.41
C VAL A 22 -1.83 1.57 3.94
N TYR A 23 -0.66 1.71 4.56
CA TYR A 23 -0.10 3.00 4.92
C TYR A 23 0.46 3.66 3.67
N THR A 24 0.11 4.93 3.48
CA THR A 24 0.63 5.76 2.38
C THR A 24 0.67 7.23 2.80
N TYR A 25 1.19 8.09 1.92
CA TYR A 25 1.32 9.53 2.13
C TYR A 25 0.08 10.30 1.62
N ASP A 26 -0.14 11.52 2.15
CA ASP A 26 -1.36 12.30 1.87
C ASP A 26 -1.64 12.49 0.37
N SER A 27 -0.65 12.94 -0.40
CA SER A 27 -0.83 13.22 -1.82
C SER A 27 -1.24 12.01 -2.64
N PHE A 28 -0.86 10.79 -2.24
CA PHE A 28 -1.28 9.57 -2.92
C PHE A 28 -2.80 9.40 -2.87
N VAL A 29 -3.42 9.80 -1.75
CA VAL A 29 -4.85 9.65 -1.47
C VAL A 29 -5.65 10.88 -1.89
N SER A 30 -5.15 12.08 -1.63
CA SER A 30 -5.91 13.32 -1.81
C SER A 30 -6.11 13.70 -3.28
N TRP A 31 -5.06 13.60 -4.09
CA TRP A 31 -5.11 13.90 -5.53
C TRP A 31 -4.40 12.85 -6.41
N GLY A 32 -3.75 11.88 -5.80
CA GLY A 32 -3.02 10.81 -6.46
C GLY A 32 -3.91 9.63 -6.91
N PRO A 33 -3.29 8.47 -7.20
CA PRO A 33 -3.95 7.36 -7.88
C PRO A 33 -4.76 6.44 -6.95
N ALA A 34 -4.84 6.71 -5.64
CA ALA A 34 -5.41 5.80 -4.65
C ALA A 34 -6.83 5.32 -4.98
N LEU A 35 -7.71 6.21 -5.48
CA LEU A 35 -9.08 5.86 -5.83
C LEU A 35 -9.12 4.86 -7.00
N ALA A 36 -8.41 5.17 -8.07
CA ALA A 36 -8.36 4.33 -9.27
C ALA A 36 -7.73 2.95 -8.98
N ILE A 37 -6.72 2.90 -8.10
CA ILE A 37 -6.11 1.65 -7.67
C ILE A 37 -7.10 0.83 -6.82
N LYS A 38 -7.79 1.46 -5.87
CA LYS A 38 -8.79 0.79 -5.02
C LYS A 38 -9.90 0.15 -5.84
N GLU A 39 -10.51 0.90 -6.75
CA GLU A 39 -11.61 0.41 -7.58
C GLU A 39 -11.19 -0.80 -8.42
N LYS A 40 -10.01 -0.74 -9.06
CA LYS A 40 -9.49 -1.84 -9.87
C LYS A 40 -9.10 -3.04 -9.01
N PHE A 41 -8.46 -2.82 -7.86
CA PHE A 41 -8.06 -3.90 -6.96
C PHE A 41 -9.27 -4.64 -6.41
N GLU A 42 -10.26 -3.92 -5.88
CA GLU A 42 -11.47 -4.53 -5.30
C GLU A 42 -12.33 -5.23 -6.36
N ALA A 43 -12.32 -4.76 -7.60
CA ALA A 43 -12.95 -5.47 -8.72
C ALA A 43 -12.24 -6.80 -9.06
N LEU A 44 -10.91 -6.86 -8.94
CA LEU A 44 -10.12 -8.07 -9.18
C LEU A 44 -10.17 -9.06 -8.00
N PHE A 45 -10.39 -8.56 -6.78
CA PHE A 45 -10.41 -9.36 -5.55
C PHE A 45 -11.73 -9.19 -4.77
N PRO A 46 -12.84 -9.79 -5.24
CA PRO A 46 -14.13 -9.68 -4.56
C PRO A 46 -14.06 -10.18 -3.10
N GLY A 47 -14.62 -9.39 -2.18
CA GLY A 47 -14.62 -9.70 -0.75
C GLY A 47 -13.37 -9.23 0.01
N VAL A 48 -12.48 -8.48 -0.65
CA VAL A 48 -11.40 -7.73 -0.01
C VAL A 48 -11.71 -6.24 -0.08
N THR A 49 -11.57 -5.55 1.05
CA THR A 49 -11.66 -4.08 1.15
C THR A 49 -10.25 -3.53 1.29
N LEU A 50 -9.84 -2.66 0.36
CA LEU A 50 -8.56 -1.94 0.42
C LEU A 50 -8.74 -0.62 1.19
N THR A 51 -8.09 -0.50 2.34
CA THR A 51 -8.17 0.70 3.20
C THR A 51 -6.87 1.47 3.16
N TRP A 52 -6.91 2.70 2.66
CA TRP A 52 -5.79 3.62 2.70
C TRP A 52 -5.75 4.35 4.04
N VAL A 53 -4.58 4.36 4.69
CA VAL A 53 -4.33 5.17 5.87
C VAL A 53 -3.22 6.16 5.52
N ALA A 54 -3.63 7.39 5.22
CA ALA A 54 -2.73 8.48 4.93
C ALA A 54 -2.30 9.17 6.23
N VAL A 55 -1.01 9.08 6.57
CA VAL A 55 -0.46 9.54 7.85
C VAL A 55 0.76 10.40 7.62
N GLY A 56 0.51 11.61 7.11
CA GLY A 56 1.56 12.59 6.86
C GLY A 56 2.41 12.27 5.64
N ASP A 57 3.66 12.74 5.66
CA ASP A 57 4.65 12.44 4.63
C ASP A 57 5.32 11.06 4.83
N SER A 58 6.19 10.68 3.90
CA SER A 58 6.89 9.38 3.91
C SER A 58 7.70 9.15 5.20
N SER A 59 8.43 10.16 5.68
CA SER A 59 9.31 10.04 6.84
C SER A 59 8.52 10.03 8.16
N GLU A 60 7.42 10.79 8.25
CA GLU A 60 6.47 10.74 9.36
C GLU A 60 5.77 9.39 9.44
N MET A 61 5.30 8.88 8.31
CA MET A 61 4.67 7.57 8.19
C MET A 61 5.61 6.44 8.62
N LEU A 62 6.89 6.45 8.21
CA LEU A 62 7.88 5.47 8.65
C LEU A 62 8.13 5.56 10.16
N SER A 63 8.23 6.79 10.69
CA SER A 63 8.43 7.02 12.12
C SER A 63 7.28 6.45 12.95
N ARG A 64 6.04 6.63 12.47
CA ARG A 64 4.84 6.05 13.06
C ARG A 64 4.88 4.53 13.03
N LEU A 65 5.17 3.90 11.89
CA LEU A 65 5.27 2.44 11.78
C LEU A 65 6.29 1.86 12.78
N ILE A 66 7.47 2.48 12.87
CA ILE A 66 8.52 2.08 13.83
C ILE A 66 7.99 2.15 15.26
N ALA A 67 7.26 3.20 15.61
CA ALA A 67 6.72 3.38 16.96
C ALA A 67 5.62 2.34 17.26
N GLU A 68 4.69 2.12 16.33
CA GLU A 68 3.60 1.14 16.49
C GLU A 68 4.15 -0.28 16.66
N LEU A 69 5.12 -0.69 15.84
CA LEU A 69 5.79 -1.99 15.97
C LEU A 69 6.48 -2.16 17.32
N ARG A 70 7.20 -1.13 17.78
CA ARG A 70 7.88 -1.15 19.10
C ARG A 70 6.90 -1.27 20.27
N LEU A 71 5.73 -0.65 20.14
CA LEU A 71 4.69 -0.66 21.16
C LEU A 71 3.77 -1.89 21.06
N GLY A 72 3.94 -2.75 20.04
CA GLY A 72 3.06 -3.89 19.79
C GLY A 72 1.64 -3.48 19.41
N LEU A 73 1.48 -2.31 18.79
CA LEU A 73 0.19 -1.82 18.32
C LEU A 73 -0.16 -2.45 16.96
N PRO A 74 -1.46 -2.55 16.63
CA PRO A 74 -1.88 -2.88 15.27
C PRO A 74 -1.28 -1.90 14.26
N THR A 75 -0.77 -2.44 13.15
CA THR A 75 -0.12 -1.70 12.05
C THR A 75 -0.81 -2.03 10.72
N ALA A 76 -0.32 -1.46 9.62
CA ALA A 76 -0.77 -1.82 8.27
C ALA A 76 -0.18 -3.15 7.78
N ASP A 77 -0.89 -3.76 6.84
CA ASP A 77 -0.42 -4.95 6.11
C ASP A 77 0.62 -4.59 5.04
N VAL A 78 0.51 -3.39 4.46
CA VAL A 78 1.43 -2.87 3.43
C VAL A 78 1.83 -1.44 3.77
N PHE A 79 3.11 -1.12 3.55
CA PHE A 79 3.63 0.23 3.60
C PHE A 79 4.01 0.67 2.18
N LEU A 80 3.34 1.69 1.66
CA LEU A 80 3.55 2.20 0.31
C LEU A 80 4.10 3.63 0.37
N GLY A 81 5.18 3.88 -0.37
CA GLY A 81 5.78 5.22 -0.45
C GLY A 81 6.96 5.43 0.49
N LEU A 82 7.78 4.39 0.72
CA LEU A 82 9.10 4.55 1.33
C LEU A 82 10.03 5.32 0.38
N ALA A 83 10.63 6.41 0.86
CA ALA A 83 11.69 7.09 0.13
C ALA A 83 12.98 6.24 0.12
N ASP A 84 13.71 6.27 -0.99
CA ASP A 84 14.99 5.55 -1.17
C ASP A 84 16.01 5.88 -0.06
N VAL A 85 16.11 7.16 0.32
CA VAL A 85 16.98 7.65 1.40
C VAL A 85 16.61 7.10 2.78
N GLU A 86 15.38 6.62 2.98
CA GLU A 86 14.90 6.06 4.26
C GLU A 86 15.10 4.53 4.34
N LEU A 87 15.50 3.86 3.24
CA LEU A 87 15.71 2.41 3.24
C LEU A 87 16.68 1.94 4.35
N PRO A 88 17.87 2.55 4.55
CA PRO A 88 18.78 2.12 5.62
C PRO A 88 18.15 2.16 7.00
N ARG A 89 17.31 3.18 7.26
CA ARG A 89 16.58 3.32 8.53
C ARG A 89 15.51 2.25 8.67
N ALA A 90 14.72 1.99 7.64
CA ALA A 90 13.71 0.94 7.66
C ALA A 90 14.34 -0.44 7.96
N LEU A 91 15.44 -0.78 7.28
CA LEU A 91 16.17 -2.03 7.49
C LEU A 91 16.76 -2.11 8.90
N ALA A 92 17.36 -1.04 9.43
CA ALA A 92 17.91 -1.02 10.78
C ALA A 92 16.85 -1.27 11.88
N HIS A 93 15.59 -0.96 11.59
CA HIS A 93 14.47 -1.18 12.49
C HIS A 93 13.69 -2.48 12.22
N ASN A 94 14.07 -3.27 11.21
CA ASN A 94 13.39 -4.52 10.82
C ASN A 94 11.87 -4.35 10.65
N VAL A 95 11.44 -3.24 10.02
CA VAL A 95 10.01 -2.91 9.92
C VAL A 95 9.26 -3.71 8.85
N PHE A 96 9.98 -4.33 7.92
CA PHE A 96 9.42 -5.06 6.79
C PHE A 96 9.83 -6.52 6.84
N GLN A 97 9.00 -7.37 6.24
CA GLN A 97 9.31 -8.78 6.01
C GLN A 97 9.86 -8.95 4.59
N PRO A 98 10.78 -9.88 4.36
CA PRO A 98 11.26 -10.15 3.02
C PRO A 98 10.13 -10.69 2.15
N TYR A 99 10.05 -10.23 0.90
CA TYR A 99 9.09 -10.75 -0.08
C TYR A 99 9.67 -11.95 -0.82
N ASP A 100 8.78 -12.77 -1.39
CA ASP A 100 9.16 -13.85 -2.30
C ASP A 100 9.01 -13.38 -3.76
N PRO A 101 10.11 -13.15 -4.50
CA PRO A 101 10.06 -12.71 -5.89
C PRO A 101 9.24 -13.64 -6.79
N ALA A 102 9.19 -14.94 -6.49
CA ALA A 102 8.45 -15.91 -7.30
C ALA A 102 6.93 -15.67 -7.28
N ARG A 103 6.44 -14.92 -6.30
CA ARG A 103 5.02 -14.54 -6.16
C ARG A 103 4.67 -13.23 -6.85
N ILE A 104 5.65 -12.56 -7.46
CA ILE A 104 5.51 -11.22 -8.04
C ILE A 104 6.01 -11.29 -9.50
N PRO A 105 5.24 -11.89 -10.43
CA PRO A 105 5.69 -12.08 -11.80
C PRO A 105 6.06 -10.76 -12.51
N ASN A 106 5.35 -9.67 -12.19
CA ASN A 106 5.57 -8.34 -12.74
C ASN A 106 6.93 -7.73 -12.33
N LEU A 107 7.62 -8.30 -11.34
CA LEU A 107 8.96 -7.84 -10.97
C LEU A 107 9.97 -8.05 -12.11
N ALA A 108 9.71 -9.01 -13.00
CA ALA A 108 10.53 -9.23 -14.20
C ALA A 108 10.49 -8.05 -15.18
N ASP A 109 9.48 -7.19 -15.12
CA ASP A 109 9.32 -6.01 -15.98
C ASP A 109 10.03 -4.77 -15.39
N VAL A 110 10.55 -4.87 -14.16
CA VAL A 110 11.24 -3.76 -13.49
C VAL A 110 12.71 -3.73 -13.91
N PRO A 111 13.23 -2.57 -14.39
CA PRO A 111 14.65 -2.38 -14.65
C PRO A 111 15.51 -2.72 -13.42
N SER A 112 16.59 -3.48 -13.64
CA SER A 112 17.43 -4.00 -12.55
C SER A 112 18.08 -2.90 -11.69
N ASP A 113 18.32 -1.73 -12.27
CA ASP A 113 18.87 -0.55 -11.60
C ASP A 113 17.86 0.13 -10.65
N LEU A 114 16.56 -0.13 -10.81
CA LEU A 114 15.52 0.30 -9.88
C LEU A 114 15.29 -0.69 -8.74
N ILE A 115 15.94 -1.86 -8.76
CA ILE A 115 15.96 -2.80 -7.63
C ILE A 115 17.06 -2.38 -6.66
N PHE A 116 16.79 -1.37 -5.85
CA PHE A 116 17.79 -0.75 -4.98
C PHE A 116 17.95 -1.42 -3.60
N ASP A 117 17.06 -2.35 -3.24
CA ASP A 117 17.18 -3.14 -2.01
C ASP A 117 17.68 -4.56 -2.28
N PRO A 118 18.96 -4.85 -2.04
CA PRO A 118 19.51 -6.18 -2.23
C PRO A 118 19.04 -7.19 -1.17
N THR A 119 18.39 -6.73 -0.09
CA THR A 119 17.94 -7.58 1.01
C THR A 119 16.53 -8.14 0.80
N GLY A 120 15.79 -7.62 -0.19
CA GLY A 120 14.49 -8.15 -0.58
C GLY A 120 13.34 -7.80 0.36
N HIS A 121 13.41 -6.66 1.06
CA HIS A 121 12.35 -6.17 1.95
C HIS A 121 11.46 -5.11 1.29
N VAL A 122 11.95 -4.41 0.27
CA VAL A 122 11.17 -3.37 -0.44
C VAL A 122 11.14 -3.59 -1.96
N LEU A 123 10.04 -3.14 -2.57
CA LEU A 123 9.76 -3.27 -3.99
C LEU A 123 9.56 -1.87 -4.61
N PRO A 124 10.19 -1.56 -5.76
CA PRO A 124 9.86 -0.34 -6.49
C PRO A 124 8.46 -0.44 -7.10
N TYR A 125 7.72 0.66 -7.08
CA TYR A 125 6.39 0.74 -7.70
C TYR A 125 6.24 1.97 -8.60
N ASP A 126 6.97 3.05 -8.32
CA ASP A 126 7.16 4.21 -9.19
C ASP A 126 8.63 4.70 -9.10
N HIS A 127 9.00 5.61 -10.01
CA HIS A 127 10.26 6.36 -9.94
C HIS A 127 10.14 7.65 -10.75
N GLY A 128 11.01 8.62 -10.46
CA GLY A 128 11.07 9.88 -11.20
C GLY A 128 12.19 10.77 -10.70
N TYR A 129 12.42 11.87 -11.42
CA TYR A 129 13.42 12.88 -11.04
C TYR A 129 12.73 14.06 -10.38
N VAL A 130 13.33 14.56 -9.29
CA VAL A 130 12.96 15.86 -8.72
C VAL A 130 13.50 16.95 -9.65
N THR A 131 12.61 17.76 -10.21
CA THR A 131 12.96 18.86 -11.12
C THR A 131 12.24 20.14 -10.72
N PHE A 132 12.77 21.28 -11.14
CA PHE A 132 12.07 22.55 -11.03
C PHE A 132 10.94 22.60 -12.04
N VAL A 133 9.76 22.98 -11.55
CA VAL A 133 8.60 23.33 -12.38
C VAL A 133 8.46 24.85 -12.33
N TYR A 134 8.30 25.48 -13.50
CA TYR A 134 8.13 26.94 -13.61
C TYR A 134 6.90 27.27 -14.46
N ASP A 135 6.39 28.49 -14.28
CA ASP A 135 5.29 29.02 -15.09
C ASP A 135 5.85 29.60 -16.40
N SER A 136 5.58 28.91 -17.51
CA SER A 136 6.04 29.31 -18.84
C SER A 136 5.39 30.58 -19.38
N GLU A 137 4.29 31.06 -18.78
CA GLU A 137 3.71 32.36 -19.12
C GLU A 137 4.47 33.53 -18.49
N LEU A 138 5.16 33.28 -17.35
CA LEU A 138 5.91 34.29 -16.61
C LEU A 138 7.41 34.29 -16.92
N LEU A 139 7.97 33.14 -17.32
CA LEU A 139 9.38 32.96 -17.65
C LEU A 139 9.48 32.32 -19.04
N SER A 140 9.99 33.07 -20.02
CA SER A 140 10.33 32.50 -21.33
C SER A 140 11.59 31.64 -21.21
N GLU A 141 11.65 30.57 -22.01
CA GLU A 141 12.81 29.67 -22.14
C GLU A 141 14.11 30.38 -22.49
#